data_AF-A0A923K1G9-F1
#
_entry.id   AF-A0A923K1G9-F1
#
_cell.length_a   1.000
_cell.length_b   1.000
_cell.length_c   1.000
_cell.angle_alpha   90.00
_cell.angle_beta   90.00
_cell.angle_gamma   90.00
#
_symmetry.space_group_name_H-M   'P 1'
#
loop_
_entity.id
_entity.type
_entity.pdbx_description
1 polymer ?
#
loop_
_entity_poly.entity_id
_entity_poly.type
_entity_poly.pdbx_seq_one_letter_code
_entity_poly.pdbx_strand_id
1 'polypeptide(L)'
;MLVYVPPPPSMSVRNPTNQQMRHHIDGIKGVAPMEELQFAEGTLLVIEVKTTLGKTKTPGFLKTQAVGGSENLRRIQGLITRQHQGWTIDNLRKADPEVASKLQAVENGLLDEKLSFLHAQVFFNPNGQPNTLVGNPTGIQINNW
;
A
#
# COMPACT_ATOMS: atom_id res chain seq x y z
N MET A 1 -3.05 -1.63 -6.33
CA MET A 1 -4.20 -0.91 -6.90
C MET A 1 -3.73 0.50 -7.20
N LEU A 2 -3.95 1.01 -8.41
CA LEU A 2 -3.69 2.40 -8.77
C LEU A 2 -5.03 3.15 -8.71
N VAL A 3 -5.07 4.26 -7.99
CA VAL A 3 -6.26 5.10 -7.85
C VAL A 3 -5.90 6.50 -8.33
N TYR A 4 -6.68 7.01 -9.28
CA TYR A 4 -6.61 8.42 -9.70
C TYR A 4 -7.45 9.27 -8.74
N VAL A 5 -6.89 10.37 -8.23
CA VAL A 5 -7.56 11.23 -7.24
C VAL A 5 -7.69 12.67 -7.79
N PRO A 6 -8.91 13.25 -7.88
CA PRO A 6 -9.12 14.63 -8.32
C PRO A 6 -8.88 15.69 -7.20
N PRO A 7 -8.68 16.99 -7.52
CA PRO A 7 -8.20 18.00 -6.56
C PRO A 7 -9.26 18.69 -5.66
N PRO A 8 -8.85 19.33 -4.53
CA PRO A 8 -7.53 19.26 -3.91
C PRO A 8 -7.44 17.95 -3.13
N PRO A 9 -6.54 17.02 -3.51
CA PRO A 9 -6.54 15.70 -2.92
C PRO A 9 -5.62 15.78 -1.71
N SER A 10 -6.18 16.03 -0.54
CA SER A 10 -5.51 15.69 0.71
C SER A 10 -6.01 14.35 1.22
N MET A 11 -5.15 13.65 1.96
CA MET A 11 -5.54 12.44 2.66
C MET A 11 -4.96 12.46 4.07
N SER A 12 -5.83 12.31 5.06
CA SER A 12 -5.41 12.06 6.43
C SER A 12 -4.91 10.63 6.56
N VAL A 13 -3.62 10.47 6.86
CA VAL A 13 -2.96 9.20 7.08
C VAL A 13 -2.31 9.19 8.45
N ARG A 14 -1.89 8.01 8.89
CA ARG A 14 -1.08 7.86 10.10
C ARG A 14 0.40 8.03 9.76
N ASN A 15 1.16 8.60 10.67
CA ASN A 15 2.61 8.79 10.56
C ASN A 15 3.35 7.98 11.65
N PRO A 16 3.57 6.67 11.45
CA PRO A 16 4.20 5.84 12.47
C PRO A 16 5.66 6.26 12.72
N THR A 17 5.94 6.72 13.93
CA THR A 17 7.29 7.20 14.33
C THR A 17 8.25 6.07 14.72
N ASN A 18 7.77 4.83 14.78
CA ASN A 18 8.59 3.64 15.04
C ASN A 18 8.00 2.37 14.38
N GLN A 19 8.81 1.31 14.30
CA GLN A 19 8.44 0.04 13.67
C GLN A 19 7.32 -0.71 14.41
N GLN A 20 7.12 -0.47 15.71
CA GLN A 20 6.03 -1.10 16.45
C GLN A 20 4.69 -0.52 16.00
N MET A 21 4.58 0.81 15.92
CA MET A 21 3.40 1.50 15.37
C MET A 21 3.14 1.12 13.91
N ARG A 22 4.20 0.97 13.09
CA ARG A 22 4.08 0.66 11.66
C ARG A 22 3.53 -0.74 11.35
N HIS A 23 3.64 -1.67 12.29
CA HIS A 23 3.35 -3.09 12.06
C HIS A 23 2.25 -3.65 12.94
N HIS A 24 1.70 -2.87 13.85
CA HIS A 24 0.62 -3.28 14.74
C HIS A 24 -0.60 -2.40 14.57
N ILE A 25 -1.74 -2.92 15.02
CA ILE A 25 -2.95 -2.12 15.24
C ILE A 25 -2.63 -0.99 16.24
N ASP A 26 -2.91 0.25 15.87
CA ASP A 26 -2.91 1.38 16.81
C ASP A 26 -3.63 1.08 18.12
N GLY A 27 -3.09 1.63 19.20
CA GLY A 27 -3.57 1.40 20.55
C GLY A 27 -2.92 0.18 21.21
N ILE A 28 -2.43 -0.80 20.44
CA ILE A 28 -1.75 -1.99 21.03
C ILE A 28 -0.30 -1.69 21.39
N LYS A 29 0.41 -0.95 20.53
CA LYS A 29 1.84 -0.60 20.73
C LYS A 29 2.09 0.91 20.64
N GLY A 30 1.08 1.69 21.02
CA GLY A 30 1.03 3.14 20.83
C GLY A 30 0.06 3.52 19.71
N VAL A 31 -0.22 4.82 19.60
CA VAL A 31 -1.07 5.40 18.56
C VAL A 31 -0.19 6.24 17.67
N ALA A 32 -0.14 5.91 16.37
CA ALA A 32 0.56 6.74 15.41
C ALA A 32 -0.14 8.12 15.29
N PRO A 33 0.60 9.24 15.30
CA PRO A 33 0.04 10.55 15.04
C PRO A 33 -0.60 10.59 13.65
N MET A 34 -1.58 11.47 13.46
CA MET A 34 -2.18 11.72 12.15
C MET A 34 -1.40 12.82 11.42
N GLU A 35 -1.30 12.68 10.11
CA GLU A 35 -0.69 13.63 9.19
C GLU A 35 -1.63 13.83 8.01
N GLU A 36 -1.81 15.07 7.57
CA GLU A 36 -2.52 15.39 6.34
C GLU A 36 -1.50 15.48 5.21
N LEU A 37 -1.56 14.52 4.28
CA LEU A 37 -0.75 14.56 3.07
C LEU A 37 -1.46 15.39 2.01
N GLN A 38 -0.73 16.34 1.42
CA GLN A 38 -1.19 17.16 0.28
C GLN A 38 -0.62 16.56 -1.00
N PHE A 39 -1.47 16.33 -2.01
CA PHE A 39 -1.04 15.80 -3.30
C PHE A 39 -1.12 16.86 -4.39
N ALA A 40 -0.09 16.91 -5.25
CA ALA A 40 -0.10 17.76 -6.42
C ALA A 40 -0.99 17.16 -7.52
N GLU A 41 -1.40 17.99 -8.47
CA GLU A 41 -2.16 17.51 -9.62
C GLU A 41 -1.35 16.47 -10.43
N GLY A 42 -2.00 15.35 -10.74
CA GLY A 42 -1.39 14.23 -11.43
C GLY A 42 -0.53 13.33 -10.54
N THR A 43 -0.51 13.51 -9.21
CA THR A 43 0.10 12.55 -8.30
C THR A 43 -0.61 11.20 -8.41
N LEU A 44 0.16 10.14 -8.64
CA LEU A 44 -0.33 8.76 -8.65
C LEU A 44 -0.07 8.13 -7.28
N LEU A 45 -1.14 7.65 -6.63
CA LEU A 45 -1.04 6.95 -5.36
C LEU A 45 -0.73 5.47 -5.58
N VAL A 46 0.38 5.02 -5.00
CA VAL A 46 0.77 3.61 -4.96
C VAL A 46 0.53 3.08 -3.56
N ILE A 47 -0.54 2.29 -3.42
CA ILE A 47 -0.95 1.74 -2.13
C ILE A 47 -0.50 0.27 -2.05
N GLU A 48 0.43 -0.01 -1.15
CA GLU A 48 0.71 -1.38 -0.72
C GLU A 48 -0.39 -1.81 0.26
N VAL A 49 -1.03 -2.96 0.01
CA VAL A 49 -2.07 -3.50 0.90
C VAL A 49 -1.53 -4.73 1.62
N LYS A 50 -1.63 -4.76 2.94
CA LYS A 50 -1.27 -5.92 3.78
C LYS A 50 -2.47 -6.36 4.59
N THR A 51 -2.80 -7.65 4.50
CA THR A 51 -3.94 -8.24 5.20
C THR A 51 -3.47 -9.11 6.37
N THR A 52 -4.16 -9.02 7.50
CA THR A 52 -3.87 -9.77 8.73
C THR A 52 -5.13 -10.46 9.22
N LEU A 53 -5.14 -11.79 9.33
CA LEU A 53 -6.28 -12.55 9.85
C LEU A 53 -6.06 -12.99 11.30
N GLY A 54 -6.99 -12.60 12.18
CA GLY A 54 -7.03 -13.06 13.58
C GLY A 54 -5.83 -12.65 14.44
N LYS A 55 -5.00 -11.71 13.96
CA LYS A 55 -3.75 -11.29 14.60
C LYS A 55 -3.68 -9.77 14.64
N THR A 56 -2.83 -9.28 15.54
CA THR A 56 -2.57 -7.85 15.76
C THR A 56 -1.35 -7.34 15.00
N LYS A 57 -0.61 -8.25 14.36
CA LYS A 57 0.56 -8.02 13.52
C LYS A 57 0.51 -8.97 12.33
N THR A 58 0.84 -8.49 11.13
CA THR A 58 1.03 -9.35 9.95
C THR A 58 2.31 -10.18 10.12
N PRO A 59 2.24 -11.53 10.22
CA PRO A 59 3.44 -12.36 10.26
C PRO A 59 4.07 -12.49 8.86
N GLY A 60 5.38 -12.76 8.80
CA GLY A 60 6.03 -13.15 7.54
C GLY A 60 6.20 -12.04 6.50
N PHE A 61 6.56 -10.82 6.93
CA PHE A 61 6.95 -9.77 5.98
C PHE A 61 8.05 -10.28 5.05
N LEU A 62 7.84 -10.16 3.74
CA LEU A 62 8.95 -10.25 2.80
C LEU A 62 9.92 -9.12 3.15
N LYS A 63 11.23 -9.36 3.08
CA LYS A 63 12.24 -8.34 3.44
C LYS A 63 11.99 -6.99 2.73
N THR A 64 11.47 -7.01 1.50
CA THR A 64 11.14 -5.81 0.73
C THR A 64 9.95 -5.03 1.29
N GLN A 65 9.02 -5.68 1.99
CA GLN A 65 7.87 -5.05 2.65
C GLN A 65 8.23 -4.34 3.96
N ALA A 66 9.45 -4.54 4.46
CA ALA A 66 10.02 -3.80 5.57
C ALA A 66 10.70 -2.50 5.13
N VAL A 67 11.04 -2.36 3.83
CA VAL A 67 11.77 -1.22 3.27
C VAL A 67 10.84 -0.26 2.52
N GLY A 68 9.71 -0.75 1.97
CA GLY A 68 8.59 0.09 1.56
C GLY A 68 7.98 -0.15 0.20
N GLY A 69 6.97 0.68 -0.10
CA GLY A 69 6.22 0.62 -1.35
C GLY A 69 7.10 0.86 -2.59
N SER A 70 8.09 1.75 -2.50
CA SER A 70 9.02 2.06 -3.60
C SER A 70 9.92 0.86 -3.96
N GLU A 71 10.50 0.21 -2.95
CA GLU A 71 11.33 -0.99 -3.15
C GLU A 71 10.50 -2.18 -3.65
N ASN A 72 9.28 -2.35 -3.13
CA ASN A 72 8.39 -3.38 -3.62
C ASN A 72 7.95 -3.13 -5.07
N LEU A 73 7.71 -1.87 -5.44
CA LEU A 73 7.41 -1.49 -6.82
C LEU A 73 8.57 -1.81 -7.75
N ARG A 74 9.80 -1.39 -7.41
CA ARG A 74 11.02 -1.72 -8.18
C ARG A 74 11.19 -3.23 -8.36
N ARG A 75 10.97 -4.01 -7.29
CA ARG A 75 11.03 -5.47 -7.34
C ARG A 75 10.01 -6.05 -8.33
N ILE A 76 8.76 -5.58 -8.28
CA ILE A 76 7.69 -6.03 -9.18
C ILE A 76 8.01 -5.66 -10.63
N GLN A 77 8.41 -4.42 -10.90
CA GLN A 77 8.85 -4.00 -12.24
C GLN A 77 9.99 -4.89 -12.75
N GLY A 78 11.00 -5.17 -11.92
CA GLY A 78 12.08 -6.08 -12.29
C GLY A 78 11.64 -7.52 -12.55
N LEU A 79 10.58 -8.02 -11.89
CA LEU A 79 10.01 -9.34 -12.21
C LEU A 79 9.29 -9.33 -13.55
N ILE A 80 8.55 -8.26 -13.85
CA ILE A 80 7.83 -8.06 -15.12
C ILE A 80 8.82 -7.93 -16.28
N THR A 81 9.82 -7.07 -16.17
CA THR A 81 10.84 -6.86 -17.20
C THR A 81 11.59 -8.15 -17.54
N ARG A 82 11.90 -8.96 -16.52
CA ARG A 82 12.58 -10.25 -16.70
C ARG A 82 11.64 -11.41 -17.05
N GLN A 83 10.33 -11.17 -17.10
CA GLN A 83 9.30 -12.20 -17.31
C GLN A 83 9.44 -13.40 -16.36
N HIS A 84 9.91 -13.16 -15.15
CA HIS A 84 10.34 -14.22 -14.22
C HIS A 84 9.20 -14.63 -13.29
N GLN A 85 9.18 -15.88 -12.79
CA GLN A 85 8.17 -16.37 -11.83
C GLN A 85 6.71 -16.14 -12.25
N GLY A 86 6.43 -16.24 -13.55
CA GLY A 86 5.08 -16.07 -14.10
C GLY A 86 4.62 -14.61 -14.25
N TRP A 87 5.48 -13.63 -13.96
CA TRP A 87 5.23 -12.20 -14.20
C TRP A 87 5.38 -11.83 -15.69
N THR A 88 4.57 -12.44 -16.54
CA THR A 88 4.47 -12.10 -17.96
C THR A 88 3.26 -11.20 -18.19
N ILE A 89 3.31 -10.33 -19.21
CA ILE A 89 2.18 -9.45 -19.54
C ILE A 89 0.92 -10.27 -19.84
N ASP A 90 1.03 -11.40 -20.53
CA ASP A 90 -0.12 -12.27 -20.83
C ASP A 90 -0.75 -12.88 -19.58
N ASN A 91 0.05 -13.27 -18.58
CA ASN A 91 -0.47 -13.78 -17.32
C ASN A 91 -1.10 -12.67 -16.48
N LEU A 92 -0.47 -11.50 -16.44
CA LEU A 92 -1.01 -10.36 -15.71
C LEU A 92 -2.32 -9.87 -16.33
N ARG A 93 -2.45 -9.89 -17.66
CA ARG A 93 -3.67 -9.50 -18.37
C ARG A 93 -4.88 -10.38 -18.02
N LYS A 94 -4.65 -11.64 -17.64
CA LYS A 94 -5.72 -12.54 -17.15
C LYS A 94 -6.31 -12.07 -15.82
N ALA A 95 -5.48 -11.47 -14.96
CA ALA A 95 -5.92 -10.95 -13.66
C ALA A 95 -6.40 -9.50 -13.75
N ASP A 96 -5.78 -8.70 -14.62
CA ASP A 96 -6.08 -7.28 -14.83
C ASP A 96 -5.95 -6.93 -16.31
N PRO A 97 -7.07 -6.87 -17.07
CA PRO A 97 -7.05 -6.52 -18.49
C PRO A 97 -6.39 -5.17 -18.79
N GLU A 98 -6.38 -4.25 -17.82
CA GLU A 98 -5.81 -2.91 -17.94
C GLU A 98 -4.35 -2.84 -17.47
N VAL A 99 -3.68 -3.97 -17.25
CA VAL A 99 -2.31 -3.98 -16.71
C VAL A 99 -1.35 -3.12 -17.55
N ALA A 100 -1.51 -3.07 -18.87
CA ALA A 100 -0.63 -2.29 -19.75
C ALA A 100 -0.73 -0.78 -19.48
N SER A 101 -1.94 -0.23 -19.37
CA SER A 101 -2.12 1.19 -19.07
C SER A 101 -1.67 1.53 -17.65
N LYS A 102 -1.85 0.61 -16.70
CA LYS A 102 -1.40 0.76 -15.31
C LYS A 102 0.13 0.76 -15.20
N LEU A 103 0.82 -0.10 -15.93
CA LEU A 103 2.28 -0.10 -16.00
C LEU A 103 2.79 1.19 -16.62
N GLN A 104 2.18 1.66 -17.70
CA GLN A 104 2.52 2.94 -18.32
C GLN A 104 2.30 4.12 -17.37
N ALA A 105 1.19 4.15 -16.64
CA ALA A 105 0.92 5.20 -15.64
C ALA A 105 1.98 5.22 -14.52
N VAL A 106 2.43 4.05 -14.09
CA VAL A 106 3.52 3.93 -13.10
C VAL A 106 4.85 4.40 -13.67
N GLU A 107 5.18 4.04 -14.90
CA GLU A 107 6.41 4.49 -15.57
C GLU A 107 6.42 6.01 -15.73
N ASN A 108 5.33 6.60 -16.19
CA ASN A 108 5.19 8.06 -16.28
C ASN A 108 5.29 8.72 -14.90
N GLY A 109 4.60 8.18 -13.89
CA GLY A 109 4.68 8.70 -12.53
C GLY A 109 6.08 8.61 -11.91
N LEU A 110 6.88 7.60 -12.27
CA LEU A 110 8.29 7.50 -11.87
C LEU A 110 9.13 8.59 -12.54
N LEU A 111 8.95 8.79 -13.85
CA LEU A 111 9.70 9.79 -14.63
C LEU A 111 9.38 11.22 -14.19
N ASP A 112 8.12 11.48 -13.85
CA ASP A 112 7.65 12.79 -13.43
C ASP A 112 7.86 13.06 -11.93
N GLU A 113 8.42 12.10 -11.17
CA GLU A 113 8.54 12.15 -9.71
C GLU A 113 7.19 12.37 -8.99
N LYS A 114 6.11 11.86 -9.57
CA LYS A 114 4.72 12.05 -9.12
C LYS A 114 4.14 10.84 -8.39
N LEU A 115 4.97 9.93 -7.86
CA LEU A 115 4.49 8.82 -7.06
C LEU A 115 4.48 9.14 -5.57
N SER A 116 3.33 8.91 -4.93
CA SER A 116 3.22 8.90 -3.48
C SER A 116 2.92 7.48 -2.99
N PHE A 117 3.74 6.99 -2.06
CA PHE A 117 3.65 5.64 -1.54
C PHE A 117 2.94 5.63 -0.20
N LEU A 118 1.87 4.83 -0.12
CA LEU A 118 1.09 4.64 1.09
C LEU A 118 1.00 3.15 1.42
N HIS A 119 0.69 2.87 2.68
CA HIS A 119 0.50 1.52 3.16
C HIS A 119 -0.86 1.37 3.82
N ALA A 120 -1.68 0.46 3.30
CA ALA A 120 -2.96 0.08 3.87
C ALA A 120 -2.84 -1.26 4.61
N GLN A 121 -2.95 -1.23 5.93
CA GLN A 121 -3.03 -2.43 6.76
C GLN A 121 -4.49 -2.76 7.03
N VAL A 122 -4.91 -3.93 6.57
CA VAL A 122 -6.27 -4.44 6.73
C VAL A 122 -6.21 -5.58 7.75
N PHE A 123 -6.95 -5.46 8.83
CA PHE A 123 -7.03 -6.45 9.88
C PHE A 123 -8.43 -7.05 9.91
N PHE A 124 -8.46 -8.37 9.95
CA PHE A 124 -9.66 -9.16 10.16
C PHE A 124 -9.61 -9.82 11.54
N ASN A 125 -10.76 -9.98 12.17
CA ASN A 125 -10.93 -10.80 13.35
C ASN A 125 -10.79 -12.31 12.99
N PRO A 126 -10.75 -13.24 13.96
CA PRO A 126 -10.61 -14.67 13.67
C PRO A 126 -11.71 -15.26 12.78
N ASN A 127 -12.87 -14.61 12.70
CA ASN A 127 -14.00 -15.03 11.88
C ASN A 127 -13.96 -14.44 10.46
N GLY A 128 -12.89 -13.72 10.10
CA GLY A 128 -12.73 -13.10 8.78
C GLY A 128 -13.50 -11.79 8.59
N GLN A 129 -14.12 -11.24 9.65
CA GLN A 129 -14.80 -9.94 9.60
C GLN A 129 -13.81 -8.80 9.88
N PRO A 130 -14.06 -7.56 9.44
CA PRO A 130 -13.21 -6.42 9.77
C PRO A 130 -12.96 -6.31 11.28
N ASN A 131 -11.71 -6.07 11.66
CA ASN A 131 -11.32 -5.95 13.06
C ASN A 131 -11.80 -4.61 13.62
N THR A 132 -12.71 -4.64 14.59
CA THR A 132 -13.31 -3.45 15.21
C THR A 132 -12.38 -2.69 16.14
N LEU A 133 -11.21 -3.25 16.48
CA LEU A 133 -10.18 -2.56 17.26
C LEU A 133 -9.38 -1.54 16.41
N VAL A 134 -9.54 -1.59 15.08
CA VAL A 134 -8.75 -0.79 14.13
C VAL A 134 -9.53 0.41 13.63
N GLY A 135 -9.08 1.62 14.01
CA GLY A 135 -9.64 2.87 13.49
C GLY A 135 -11.17 2.97 13.66
N ASN A 136 -11.82 3.77 12.83
CA ASN A 136 -13.28 3.97 12.81
C ASN A 136 -14.04 2.68 12.38
N PRO A 137 -14.12 1.66 13.25
CA PRO A 137 -14.37 0.22 13.02
C PRO A 137 -14.16 -0.41 11.63
N THR A 138 -13.39 0.19 10.73
CA THR A 138 -13.29 -0.27 9.33
C THR A 138 -12.38 -1.47 9.16
N GLY A 139 -11.55 -1.80 10.16
CA GLY A 139 -10.50 -2.79 10.00
C GLY A 139 -9.28 -2.27 9.21
N ILE A 140 -9.25 -1.00 8.81
CA ILE A 140 -8.25 -0.45 7.88
C ILE A 140 -7.46 0.69 8.53
N GLN A 141 -6.13 0.61 8.43
CA GLN A 141 -5.17 1.65 8.78
C GLN A 141 -4.39 2.08 7.54
N ILE A 142 -4.48 3.36 7.18
CA ILE A 142 -3.67 3.95 6.12
C ILE A 142 -2.52 4.70 6.79
N ASN A 143 -1.30 4.32 6.45
CA ASN A 143 -0.08 4.88 6.99
C ASN A 143 0.73 5.51 5.85
N ASN A 144 1.44 6.60 6.17
CA ASN A 144 2.56 7.04 5.37
C ASN A 144 3.66 5.95 5.41
N TRP A 145 4.48 5.93 4.35
CA TRP A 145 5.66 5.08 4.34
C TRP A 145 6.91 5.84 4.77
#